data_AF-A0A8C7WRT3-F1
#
_entry.id   AF-A0A8C7WRT3-F1
#
_cell.length_a   1.000
_cell.length_b   1.000
_cell.length_c   1.000
_cell.angle_alpha   90.00
_cell.angle_beta   90.00
_cell.angle_gamma   90.00
#
_symmetry.space_group_name_H-M   'P 1'
#
loop_
_entity.id
_entity.type
_entity.pdbx_description
1 polymer ?
#
loop_
_entity_poly.entity_id
_entity_poly.type
_entity_poly.pdbx_seq_one_letter_code
_entity_poly.pdbx_strand_id
1 'polypeptide(L)'
;MLRECIRHEPLAKITLGSEQFYDFFRYVEMSTFDIASDAFATFKDLLTRHKLLSAEFLEQHYDKFFSEYEKLLHSENYVTKRQSLKLLGELLLDRHNFTIMTKYISKPENLKLMMNLLRDKSRNIQFEAFHVFKVRCEKHLCMQKSHAPVHLN
;
A
#
# COMPACT_ATOMS: atom_id res chain seq x y z
N MET A 1 7.26 -21.50 8.12
CA MET A 1 8.73 -21.36 8.20
C MET A 1 9.20 -19.98 7.75
N LEU A 2 8.94 -19.53 6.51
CA LEU A 2 9.39 -18.20 6.03
C LEU A 2 8.90 -17.03 6.90
N ARG A 3 7.64 -17.06 7.35
CA ARG A 3 7.10 -16.05 8.29
C ARG A 3 7.86 -15.93 9.60
N GLU A 4 8.46 -17.02 10.10
CA GLU A 4 9.30 -16.95 11.30
C GLU A 4 10.65 -16.32 10.99
N CYS A 5 11.24 -16.61 9.82
CA CYS A 5 12.50 -16.00 9.38
C CYS A 5 12.38 -14.48 9.28
N ILE A 6 11.31 -13.97 8.66
CA ILE A 6 11.11 -12.52 8.45
C ILE A 6 10.81 -11.77 9.76
N ARG A 7 10.63 -12.46 10.90
CA ARG A 7 10.60 -11.82 12.22
C ARG A 7 11.94 -11.18 12.55
N HIS A 8 13.02 -11.68 11.98
CA HIS A 8 14.36 -11.13 12.11
C HIS A 8 14.63 -10.15 10.96
N GLU A 9 14.92 -8.90 11.30
CA GLU A 9 15.13 -7.82 10.33
C GLU A 9 16.18 -8.13 9.24
N PRO A 10 17.35 -8.75 9.53
CA PRO A 10 18.32 -9.07 8.49
C PRO A 10 17.77 -10.04 7.43
N LEU A 11 16.97 -11.02 7.85
CA LEU A 11 16.36 -11.99 6.94
C LEU A 11 15.25 -11.33 6.12
N ALA A 12 14.44 -10.49 6.75
CA ALA A 12 13.44 -9.69 6.04
C ALA A 12 14.09 -8.77 4.99
N LYS A 13 15.24 -8.16 5.31
CA LYS A 13 16.00 -7.31 4.38
C LYS A 13 16.50 -8.08 3.17
N ILE A 14 17.03 -9.28 3.36
CA ILE A 14 17.45 -10.15 2.26
C ILE A 14 16.25 -10.50 1.37
N THR A 15 15.11 -10.88 1.98
CA THR A 15 13.91 -11.22 1.21
C THR A 15 13.36 -10.02 0.44
N LEU A 16 13.20 -8.85 1.08
CA LEU A 16 12.69 -7.63 0.45
C LEU A 16 13.62 -7.12 -0.68
N GLY A 17 14.93 -7.16 -0.47
CA GLY A 17 15.91 -6.71 -1.46
C GLY A 17 16.11 -7.68 -2.62
N SER A 18 15.51 -8.88 -2.57
CA SER A 18 15.64 -9.89 -3.62
C SER A 18 14.67 -9.66 -4.77
N GLU A 19 15.04 -10.05 -6.00
CA GLU A 19 14.12 -9.99 -7.14
C GLU A 19 12.91 -10.92 -6.95
N GLN A 20 13.11 -12.02 -6.22
CA GLN A 20 12.07 -13.00 -5.87
C GLN A 20 10.97 -12.40 -4.99
N PHE A 21 11.20 -11.24 -4.36
CA PHE A 21 10.12 -10.52 -3.69
C PHE A 21 8.96 -10.21 -4.65
N TYR A 22 9.25 -9.91 -5.92
CA TYR A 22 8.19 -9.60 -6.89
C TYR A 22 7.36 -10.82 -7.29
N ASP A 23 7.82 -12.05 -7.02
CA ASP A 23 7.00 -13.24 -7.22
C ASP A 23 5.76 -13.26 -6.29
N PHE A 24 5.78 -12.52 -5.17
CA PHE A 24 4.59 -12.40 -4.31
C PHE A 24 3.39 -11.81 -5.05
N PHE A 25 3.58 -10.89 -6.00
CA PHE A 25 2.47 -10.36 -6.81
C PHE A 25 1.79 -11.44 -7.64
N ARG A 26 2.52 -12.49 -8.04
CA ARG A 26 1.95 -13.67 -8.69
C ARG A 26 1.34 -14.63 -7.67
N TYR A 27 2.00 -14.86 -6.54
CA TYR A 27 1.53 -15.80 -5.52
C TYR A 27 0.19 -15.38 -4.89
N VAL A 28 -0.04 -14.08 -4.70
CA VAL A 28 -1.30 -13.56 -4.14
C VAL A 28 -2.49 -13.62 -5.13
N GLU A 29 -2.22 -13.84 -6.41
CA GLU A 29 -3.21 -14.00 -7.49
C GLU A 29 -3.45 -15.47 -7.86
N MET A 30 -2.87 -16.42 -7.11
CA MET A 30 -3.11 -17.84 -7.36
C MET A 30 -4.59 -18.21 -7.16
N SER A 31 -5.09 -19.12 -8.00
CA SER A 31 -6.48 -19.60 -7.93
C SER A 31 -6.77 -20.39 -6.66
N THR A 32 -5.75 -20.99 -6.04
CA THR A 32 -5.88 -21.71 -4.78
C THR A 32 -5.90 -20.73 -3.61
N PHE A 33 -7.09 -20.54 -3.03
CA PHE A 33 -7.34 -19.56 -1.96
C PHE A 33 -6.39 -19.69 -0.76
N ASP A 34 -6.14 -20.90 -0.26
CA ASP A 34 -5.30 -21.11 0.93
C ASP A 34 -3.86 -20.65 0.68
N ILE A 35 -3.32 -20.96 -0.50
CA ILE A 35 -1.96 -20.58 -0.90
C ILE A 35 -1.88 -19.07 -1.11
N ALA A 36 -2.84 -18.48 -1.85
CA ALA A 36 -2.88 -17.05 -2.11
C ALA A 36 -3.01 -16.23 -0.81
N SER A 37 -3.86 -16.69 0.13
CA SER A 37 -4.05 -16.04 1.43
C SER A 37 -2.80 -16.12 2.31
N ASP A 38 -2.13 -17.27 2.33
CA ASP A 38 -0.88 -17.46 3.08
C ASP A 38 0.29 -16.63 2.50
N ALA A 39 0.36 -16.56 1.17
CA ALA A 39 1.29 -15.70 0.45
C ALA A 39 1.02 -14.22 0.77
N PHE A 40 -0.25 -13.80 0.76
CA PHE A 40 -0.63 -12.42 1.10
C PHE A 40 -0.28 -12.07 2.55
N ALA A 41 -0.49 -12.99 3.50
CA ALA A 41 -0.11 -12.78 4.89
C ALA A 41 1.41 -12.56 5.03
N THR A 42 2.21 -13.31 4.28
CA THR A 42 3.68 -13.18 4.27
C THR A 42 4.11 -11.88 3.59
N PHE A 43 3.50 -11.53 2.46
CA PHE A 43 3.73 -10.28 1.75
C PHE A 43 3.41 -9.06 2.63
N LYS A 44 2.26 -9.08 3.31
CA LYS A 44 1.87 -8.06 4.28
C LYS A 44 2.89 -7.94 5.42
N ASP A 45 3.32 -9.07 5.98
CA ASP A 45 4.25 -9.06 7.12
C ASP A 45 5.62 -8.48 6.74
N LEU A 46 6.14 -8.80 5.55
CA LEU A 46 7.34 -8.18 5.00
C LEU A 46 7.21 -6.65 4.89
N LEU A 47 6.07 -6.15 4.42
CA LEU A 47 5.84 -4.73 4.19
C LEU A 47 5.46 -3.94 5.45
N THR A 48 5.09 -4.60 6.55
CA THR A 48 4.52 -3.90 7.71
C THR A 48 5.20 -4.19 9.04
N ARG A 49 6.01 -5.25 9.16
CA ARG A 49 6.69 -5.60 10.41
C ARG A 49 7.83 -4.64 10.74
N HIS A 50 8.83 -4.56 9.85
CA HIS A 50 10.03 -3.74 10.04
C HIS A 50 9.84 -2.40 9.35
N LYS A 51 9.31 -1.42 10.08
CA LYS A 51 8.79 -0.15 9.53
C LYS A 51 9.84 0.65 8.76
N LEU A 52 11.03 0.81 9.33
CA LEU A 52 12.11 1.59 8.69
C LEU A 52 12.61 0.91 7.42
N LEU A 53 12.85 -0.40 7.48
CA LEU A 53 13.27 -1.21 6.34
C LEU A 53 12.24 -1.16 5.20
N SER A 54 10.96 -1.31 5.52
CA SER A 54 9.88 -1.25 4.53
C SER A 54 9.78 0.14 3.89
N ALA A 55 9.87 1.20 4.70
CA ALA A 55 9.85 2.58 4.21
C ALA A 55 11.03 2.85 3.25
N GLU A 56 12.25 2.44 3.63
CA GLU A 56 13.44 2.58 2.78
C GLU A 56 13.27 1.81 1.45
N PHE A 57 12.80 0.55 1.52
CA PHE A 57 12.56 -0.27 0.34
C PHE A 57 11.53 0.35 -0.61
N LEU A 58 10.39 0.78 -0.08
CA LEU A 58 9.28 1.37 -0.84
C LEU A 58 9.65 2.72 -1.45
N GLU A 59 10.49 3.51 -0.79
CA GLU A 59 10.99 4.77 -1.33
C GLU A 59 11.94 4.54 -2.50
N GLN A 60 12.91 3.62 -2.35
CA GLN A 60 13.89 3.29 -3.39
C GLN A 60 13.26 2.61 -4.61
N HIS A 61 12.25 1.76 -4.40
CA HIS A 61 11.63 0.94 -5.45
C HIS A 61 10.22 1.43 -5.83
N TYR A 62 9.88 2.67 -5.49
CA TYR A 62 8.52 3.20 -5.57
C TYR A 62 7.83 2.90 -6.91
N ASP A 63 8.45 3.26 -8.03
CA ASP A 63 7.77 3.20 -9.32
C ASP A 63 7.54 1.74 -9.78
N LYS A 64 8.50 0.84 -9.54
CA LYS A 64 8.33 -0.60 -9.83
C LYS A 64 7.31 -1.24 -8.89
N PHE A 65 7.39 -0.98 -7.59
CA PHE A 65 6.50 -1.55 -6.59
C PHE A 65 5.04 -1.13 -6.83
N PHE A 66 4.77 0.17 -6.95
CA PHE A 66 3.40 0.66 -7.10
C PHE A 66 2.81 0.34 -8.47
N SER A 67 3.62 0.17 -9.52
CA SER A 67 3.15 -0.32 -10.82
C SER A 67 2.64 -1.76 -10.74
N GLU A 68 3.33 -2.65 -10.02
CA GLU A 68 2.84 -4.01 -9.77
C GLU A 68 1.65 -4.02 -8.80
N TYR A 69 1.69 -3.17 -7.77
CA TYR A 69 0.62 -3.06 -6.78
C TYR A 69 -0.70 -2.58 -7.39
N GLU A 70 -0.66 -1.69 -8.38
CA GLU A 70 -1.84 -1.22 -9.09
C GLU A 70 -2.60 -2.37 -9.78
N LYS A 71 -1.89 -3.40 -10.24
CA LYS A 71 -2.52 -4.60 -10.85
C LYS A 71 -3.37 -5.35 -9.82
N LEU A 72 -2.92 -5.45 -8.56
CA LEU A 72 -3.68 -6.09 -7.48
C LEU A 72 -4.98 -5.33 -7.16
N LEU A 73 -4.99 -4.00 -7.32
CA LEU A 73 -6.19 -3.17 -7.11
C LEU A 73 -7.22 -3.34 -8.23
N HIS A 74 -6.80 -3.84 -9.39
CA HIS A 74 -7.65 -4.20 -10.51
C HIS A 74 -7.94 -5.70 -10.59
N SER A 75 -7.52 -6.48 -9.60
CA SER A 75 -7.76 -7.94 -9.59
C SER A 75 -9.25 -8.27 -9.63
N GLU A 76 -9.59 -9.29 -10.43
CA GLU A 76 -10.91 -9.91 -10.44
C GLU A 76 -11.17 -10.71 -9.16
N ASN A 77 -10.11 -11.10 -8.43
CA ASN A 77 -10.25 -11.78 -7.15
C ASN A 77 -10.65 -10.77 -6.07
N TYR A 78 -11.92 -10.84 -5.66
CA TYR A 78 -12.49 -9.98 -4.62
C TYR A 78 -11.65 -9.94 -3.34
N VAL A 79 -11.12 -11.08 -2.90
CA VAL A 79 -10.32 -11.15 -1.66
C VAL A 79 -9.01 -10.42 -1.85
N THR A 80 -8.28 -10.71 -2.93
CA THR A 80 -6.99 -10.07 -3.23
C THR A 80 -7.16 -8.57 -3.41
N LYS A 81 -8.16 -8.14 -4.18
CA LYS A 81 -8.50 -6.72 -4.36
C LYS A 81 -8.78 -6.02 -3.03
N ARG A 82 -9.65 -6.61 -2.19
CA ARG A 82 -10.01 -6.03 -0.88
C ARG A 82 -8.80 -5.97 0.06
N GLN A 83 -8.05 -7.05 0.20
CA GLN A 83 -6.92 -7.09 1.13
C GLN A 83 -5.79 -6.18 0.68
N SER A 84 -5.54 -6.07 -0.63
CA SER A 84 -4.57 -5.13 -1.20
C SER A 84 -4.97 -3.69 -0.95
N LEU A 85 -6.26 -3.34 -1.08
CA LEU A 85 -6.74 -2.00 -0.80
C LEU A 85 -6.62 -1.64 0.69
N LYS A 86 -6.93 -2.59 1.58
CA LYS A 86 -6.74 -2.43 3.03
C LYS A 86 -5.26 -2.21 3.38
N LEU A 87 -4.37 -3.05 2.85
CA LEU A 87 -2.93 -2.92 3.06
C LEU A 87 -2.39 -1.59 2.52
N LEU A 88 -2.90 -1.11 1.38
CA LEU A 88 -2.54 0.20 0.84
C LEU A 88 -2.89 1.32 1.83
N GLY A 89 -4.09 1.27 2.42
CA GLY A 89 -4.49 2.23 3.46
C GLY A 89 -3.56 2.17 4.67
N GLU A 90 -3.22 0.98 5.15
CA GLU A 90 -2.27 0.79 6.26
C GLU A 90 -0.88 1.37 5.94
N LEU A 91 -0.37 1.15 4.72
CA LEU A 91 0.93 1.67 4.29
C LEU A 91 0.96 3.19 4.17
N LEU A 92 -0.09 3.80 3.62
CA LEU A 92 -0.16 5.25 3.41
C LEU A 92 -0.40 6.03 4.73
N LEU A 93 -1.03 5.40 5.72
CA LEU A 93 -1.27 6.00 7.03
C LEU A 93 -0.08 5.88 7.99
N ASP A 94 0.92 5.05 7.65
CA ASP A 94 2.11 4.89 8.50
C ASP A 94 3.01 6.14 8.44
N ARG A 95 3.40 6.64 9.62
CA ARG A 95 4.24 7.84 9.74
C ARG A 95 5.60 7.70 9.07
N HIS A 96 6.16 6.48 8.99
CA HIS A 96 7.46 6.24 8.37
C HIS A 96 7.36 6.32 6.83
N ASN A 97 6.15 6.15 6.28
CA ASN A 97 5.88 6.18 4.85
C ASN A 97 5.39 7.57 4.38
N PHE A 98 5.69 8.64 5.12
CA PHE A 98 5.18 9.98 4.78
C PHE A 98 5.59 10.45 3.38
N THR A 99 6.84 10.21 2.97
CA THR A 99 7.33 10.56 1.62
C THR A 99 6.59 9.77 0.54
N ILE A 100 6.41 8.47 0.76
CA ILE A 100 5.68 7.56 -0.13
C ILE A 100 4.21 7.99 -0.26
N MET A 101 3.56 8.27 0.87
CA MET A 101 2.18 8.77 0.90
C MET A 101 2.04 10.05 0.09
N THR A 102 2.94 11.01 0.29
CA THR A 102 2.92 12.30 -0.43
C THR A 102 3.10 12.12 -1.93
N LYS A 103 4.02 11.24 -2.36
CA LYS A 103 4.21 10.87 -3.78
C LYS A 103 3.01 10.12 -4.35
N TYR A 104 2.29 9.34 -3.53
CA TYR A 104 1.12 8.58 -3.97
C TYR A 104 -0.09 9.48 -4.20
N ILE A 105 -0.39 10.39 -3.28
CA ILE A 105 -1.54 11.30 -3.40
C ILE A 105 -1.35 12.39 -4.46
N SER A 106 -0.10 12.72 -4.82
CA SER A 106 0.16 13.74 -5.85
C SER A 106 -0.18 13.26 -7.27
N LYS A 107 -0.18 11.95 -7.53
CA LYS A 107 -0.53 11.38 -8.83
C LYS A 107 -2.05 11.42 -9.07
N PRO A 108 -2.54 12.03 -10.17
CA PRO A 108 -3.98 12.11 -10.47
C PRO A 108 -4.60 10.75 -10.81
N GLU A 109 -3.85 9.84 -11.42
CA GLU A 109 -4.35 8.49 -11.75
C GLU A 109 -4.74 7.70 -10.50
N ASN A 110 -3.94 7.79 -9.43
CA ASN A 110 -4.27 7.17 -8.13
C ASN A 110 -5.57 7.72 -7.54
N LEU A 111 -5.86 9.02 -7.73
CA LEU A 111 -7.14 9.60 -7.31
C LEU A 111 -8.30 9.00 -8.09
N LYS A 112 -8.16 8.96 -9.42
CA LYS A 112 -9.19 8.44 -10.32
C LYS A 112 -9.51 6.99 -9.96
N LEU A 113 -8.48 6.18 -9.67
CA LEU A 113 -8.63 4.81 -9.21
C LEU A 113 -9.43 4.74 -7.90
N MET A 114 -9.04 5.49 -6.87
CA MET A 114 -9.77 5.50 -5.59
C MET A 114 -11.22 5.97 -5.74
N MET A 115 -11.48 6.97 -6.59
CA MET A 115 -12.83 7.45 -6.87
C MET A 115 -13.69 6.40 -7.60
N ASN A 116 -13.09 5.62 -8.49
CA ASN A 116 -13.79 4.50 -9.12
C ASN A 116 -14.10 3.38 -8.11
N LEU A 117 -13.17 3.08 -7.20
CA LEU A 117 -13.37 2.08 -6.14
C LEU A 117 -14.44 2.50 -5.11
N LEU A 118 -14.63 3.79 -4.87
CA LEU A 118 -15.76 4.32 -4.08
C LEU A 118 -17.14 4.04 -4.72
N ARG A 119 -17.17 3.74 -6.03
CA ARG A 119 -18.38 3.38 -6.78
C ARG A 119 -18.47 1.88 -7.08
N ASP A 120 -17.58 1.06 -6.50
CA ASP A 120 -17.57 -0.38 -6.69
C ASP A 120 -18.88 -1.02 -6.20
N LYS A 121 -19.26 -2.19 -6.71
CA LYS A 121 -20.49 -2.89 -6.30
C LYS A 121 -20.41 -3.37 -4.84
N SER A 122 -19.21 -3.64 -4.33
CA SER A 122 -19.00 -4.15 -2.98
C SER A 122 -18.83 -3.04 -1.94
N ARG A 123 -19.73 -3.00 -0.95
CA ARG A 123 -19.67 -2.05 0.17
C ARG A 123 -18.36 -2.14 0.97
N ASN A 124 -17.76 -3.33 1.05
CA ASN A 124 -16.48 -3.51 1.75
C ASN A 124 -15.32 -2.87 0.98
N ILE A 125 -15.32 -2.96 -0.36
CA ILE A 125 -14.30 -2.28 -1.19
C ILE A 125 -14.48 -0.77 -1.08
N GLN A 126 -15.72 -0.27 -1.16
CA GLN A 126 -16.02 1.15 -0.97
C GLN A 126 -15.49 1.67 0.37
N PHE A 127 -15.67 0.90 1.45
CA PHE A 127 -15.22 1.28 2.79
C PHE A 127 -13.68 1.39 2.87
N GLU A 128 -12.95 0.41 2.36
CA GLU A 128 -11.49 0.47 2.31
C GLU A 128 -10.99 1.60 1.38
N ALA A 129 -11.66 1.83 0.23
CA ALA A 129 -11.35 2.94 -0.67
C ALA A 129 -11.55 4.30 0.02
N PHE A 130 -12.59 4.42 0.86
CA PHE A 130 -12.85 5.62 1.64
C PHE A 130 -11.73 5.91 2.64
N HIS A 131 -11.17 4.88 3.30
CA HIS A 131 -10.03 5.08 4.19
C HIS A 131 -8.82 5.67 3.45
N VAL A 132 -8.52 5.19 2.25
CA VAL A 132 -7.43 5.74 1.42
C VAL A 132 -7.77 7.16 0.95
N PHE A 133 -9.02 7.39 0.52
CA PHE A 133 -9.47 8.71 0.06
C PHE A 133 -9.39 9.77 1.17
N LYS A 134 -9.75 9.40 2.41
CA LYS A 134 -9.70 10.28 3.57
C LYS A 134 -8.28 10.83 3.83
N VAL A 135 -7.24 10.02 3.64
CA VAL A 135 -5.83 10.44 3.81
C VAL A 135 -5.52 11.67 2.96
N ARG A 136 -6.02 11.70 1.73
CA ARG A 136 -5.83 12.83 0.82
C ARG A 136 -6.54 14.09 1.31
N CYS A 137 -7.79 13.98 1.76
CA CYS A 137 -8.56 15.14 2.23
C CYS A 137 -7.91 15.79 3.46
N GLU A 138 -7.53 15.00 4.46
CA GLU A 138 -6.89 15.53 5.67
C GLU A 138 -5.56 16.25 5.37
N LYS A 139 -4.78 15.72 4.44
CA LYS A 139 -3.49 16.32 4.05
C LYS A 139 -3.63 17.53 3.15
N HIS A 140 -4.61 17.57 2.25
CA HIS A 140 -4.87 18.77 1.43
C HIS A 140 -5.30 19.96 2.30
N LEU A 141 -6.16 19.73 3.30
CA LEU A 141 -6.53 20.73 4.30
C LEU A 141 -5.34 21.18 5.16
N CYS A 142 -4.40 20.28 5.47
CA CYS A 142 -3.19 20.61 6.23
C CYS A 142 -2.18 21.42 5.39
N MET A 143 -1.96 21.06 4.12
CA MET A 143 -1.05 21.77 3.21
C MET A 143 -1.54 23.18 2.85
N GLN A 144 -2.86 23.39 2.74
CA GLN A 144 -3.41 24.73 2.55
C GLN A 144 -3.23 25.63 3.78
N LYS A 145 -3.25 25.07 4.99
CA LYS A 145 -3.02 25.82 6.24
C LYS A 145 -1.56 26.24 6.45
N SER A 146 -0.59 25.47 5.93
CA SER A 146 0.84 25.81 6.00
C SER A 146 1.30 26.88 4.99
N HIS A 147 0.43 27.27 4.04
CA HIS A 147 0.69 28.34 3.07
C HIS A 147 -0.13 29.60 3.31
N ALA A 148 -0.81 29.73 4.46
CA ALA A 148 -1.39 31.01 4.85
C ALA A 148 -0.24 32.01 5.08
N PRO A 149 -0.17 33.14 4.35
CA PRO A 149 0.78 34.18 4.68
C PRO A 149 0.43 34.68 6.08
N VAL A 150 1.42 34.68 6.97
CA VAL A 150 1.38 35.48 8.19
C VAL A 150 1.31 36.93 7.73
N HIS A 151 0.10 37.42 7.48
CA HIS A 151 -0.15 38.85 7.43
C HIS A 151 -0.01 39.34 8.86
N LEU A 152 1.20 39.81 9.17
CA LEU A 152 1.42 40.83 10.19
C LEU A 152 0.44 41.97 9.93
N ASN A 153 -0.43 42.21 10.91
CA ASN A 153 -0.88 43.53 11.36
C ASN A 153 -1.46 43.38 12.77
#